data_AF-A0A3D8LG33-F1
#
_entry.id   AF-A0A3D8LG33-F1
#
_cell.length_a   1.000
_cell.length_b   1.000
_cell.length_c   1.000
_cell.angle_alpha   90.00
_cell.angle_beta   90.00
_cell.angle_gamma   90.00
#
_symmetry.space_group_name_H-M   'P 1'
#
loop_
_entity.id
_entity.type
_entity.pdbx_description
1 polymer ?
#
loop_
_entity_poly.entity_id
_entity_poly.type
_entity_poly.pdbx_seq_one_letter_code
_entity_poly.pdbx_strand_id
1 'polypeptide(L)'
;MELDDLKAKWQSETTNHSHLNQKSMAQIQDILNGKTTDLITSMKRKYEKIISIMLGGMLLMVLVHPILTDGFTYPGSINGYVKLMFFYLVLIIFYWQKLKNINHLQLSDHLKERMEQLLVMLQRNYKTEVTFVVLFFFSMIIIGRFFYGRGLQDLDDTGVLIGFPLSILFTGAVIYFIVRRYKHQIKELKEYLAEYEEAA
;
A
#
# COMPACT_ATOMS: atom_id res chain seq x y z
N MET A 1 18.52 7.31 62.25
CA MET A 1 18.81 6.81 60.89
C MET A 1 20.04 7.58 60.43
N GLU A 2 21.17 6.90 60.30
CA GLU A 2 22.44 7.53 59.95
C GLU A 2 22.44 7.94 58.47
N LEU A 3 23.22 8.96 58.12
CA LEU A 3 23.25 9.52 56.76
C LEU A 3 23.64 8.48 55.70
N ASP A 4 24.41 7.48 56.10
CA ASP A 4 24.88 6.38 55.25
C ASP A 4 23.78 5.37 54.92
N ASP A 5 22.83 5.12 55.84
CA ASP A 5 21.65 4.29 55.57
C ASP A 5 20.73 4.94 54.51
N LEU A 6 20.61 6.27 54.54
CA LEU A 6 19.82 7.02 53.55
C LEU A 6 20.48 6.99 52.16
N LYS A 7 21.82 7.07 52.10
CA LYS A 7 22.57 6.92 50.84
C LYS A 7 22.45 5.51 50.26
N ALA A 8 22.60 4.49 51.09
CA ALA A 8 22.48 3.09 50.67
C ALA A 8 21.06 2.78 50.17
N LYS A 9 20.04 3.28 50.87
CA LYS A 9 18.65 3.12 50.46
C LYS A 9 18.36 3.84 49.14
N TRP A 10 18.80 5.09 49.00
CA TRP A 10 18.65 5.87 47.77
C TRP A 10 19.36 5.23 46.58
N GLN A 11 20.58 4.74 46.75
CA GLN A 11 21.29 4.01 45.69
C GLN A 11 20.57 2.71 45.33
N SER A 12 20.06 1.95 46.31
CA SER A 12 19.30 0.72 46.01
C SER A 12 18.00 1.01 45.25
N GLU A 13 17.27 2.06 45.61
CA GLU A 13 16.04 2.49 44.94
C GLU A 13 16.34 3.01 43.53
N THR A 14 17.40 3.78 43.35
CA THR A 14 17.83 4.30 42.04
C THR A 14 18.25 3.15 41.12
N THR A 15 18.95 2.15 41.64
CA THR A 15 19.41 0.98 40.86
C THR A 15 18.25 0.05 40.50
N ASN A 16 17.28 -0.12 41.41
CA ASN A 16 16.06 -0.88 41.13
C ASN A 16 15.17 -0.17 40.12
N HIS A 17 15.03 1.16 40.21
CA HIS A 17 14.30 1.96 39.21
C HIS A 17 14.99 1.94 37.85
N SER A 18 16.31 2.01 37.77
CA SER A 18 17.03 1.90 36.50
C SER A 18 16.87 0.52 35.86
N HIS A 19 16.89 -0.55 36.65
CA HIS A 19 16.66 -1.91 36.15
C HIS A 19 15.22 -2.14 35.68
N LEU A 20 14.23 -1.58 36.40
CA LEU A 20 12.82 -1.65 36.00
C LEU A 20 12.58 -0.86 34.71
N ASN A 21 13.16 0.34 34.57
CA ASN A 21 13.09 1.13 33.34
C ASN A 21 13.81 0.47 32.16
N GLN A 22 14.97 -0.16 32.37
CA GLN A 22 15.64 -0.92 31.32
C GLN A 22 14.81 -2.13 30.86
N LYS A 23 14.14 -2.82 31.80
CA LYS A 23 13.28 -3.96 31.49
C LYS A 23 12.00 -3.51 30.76
N SER A 24 11.42 -2.36 31.12
CA SER A 24 10.27 -1.80 30.39
C SER A 24 10.69 -1.31 29.00
N MET A 25 11.86 -0.70 28.86
CA MET A 25 12.38 -0.22 27.57
C MET A 25 12.68 -1.38 26.62
N ALA A 26 13.27 -2.47 27.11
CA ALA A 26 13.47 -3.68 26.31
C ALA A 26 12.14 -4.30 25.85
N GLN A 27 11.13 -4.33 26.73
CA GLN A 27 9.78 -4.81 26.37
C GLN A 27 9.09 -3.92 25.33
N ILE A 28 9.21 -2.59 25.46
CA ILE A 28 8.69 -1.62 24.50
C ILE A 28 9.38 -1.81 23.14
N GLN A 29 10.70 -1.97 23.13
CA GLN A 29 11.48 -2.23 21.91
C GLN A 29 11.07 -3.53 21.20
N ASP A 30 10.81 -4.61 21.95
CA ASP A 30 10.33 -5.88 21.39
C ASP A 30 8.93 -5.76 20.79
N ILE A 31 8.00 -5.09 21.50
CA ILE A 31 6.63 -4.84 21.01
C ILE A 31 6.65 -4.01 19.73
N LEU A 32 7.45 -2.95 19.70
CA LEU A 32 7.60 -2.07 18.54
C LEU A 32 8.26 -2.78 17.36
N ASN A 33 9.27 -3.62 17.62
CA ASN A 33 9.87 -4.49 16.60
C ASN A 33 8.85 -5.45 15.98
N GLY A 34 8.01 -6.09 16.81
CA GLY A 34 6.92 -6.96 16.36
C GLY A 34 5.94 -6.22 15.46
N LYS A 35 5.41 -5.09 15.93
CA LYS A 35 4.47 -4.24 15.16
C LYS A 35 5.04 -3.76 13.83
N THR A 36 6.32 -3.39 13.82
CA THR A 36 7.04 -2.94 12.63
C THR A 36 7.17 -4.07 11.60
N THR A 37 7.52 -5.27 12.05
CA THR A 37 7.65 -6.48 11.22
C THR A 37 6.30 -6.90 10.65
N ASP A 38 5.24 -6.81 11.46
CA ASP A 38 3.87 -7.11 11.05
C ASP A 38 3.38 -6.14 9.97
N LEU A 39 3.73 -4.86 10.07
CA LEU A 39 3.37 -3.85 9.07
C LEU A 39 4.01 -4.19 7.71
N ILE A 40 5.30 -4.52 7.69
CA ILE A 40 6.02 -4.92 6.47
C ILE A 40 5.41 -6.19 5.87
N THR A 41 5.15 -7.19 6.72
CA THR A 41 4.55 -8.47 6.29
C THR A 41 3.14 -8.26 5.72
N SER A 42 2.34 -7.42 6.36
CA SER A 42 1.00 -7.03 5.90
C SER A 42 1.05 -6.29 4.56
N MET A 43 2.03 -5.40 4.36
CA MET A 43 2.24 -4.73 3.07
C MET A 43 2.65 -5.71 1.97
N LYS A 44 3.55 -6.66 2.27
CA LYS A 44 3.98 -7.71 1.34
C LYS A 44 2.78 -8.55 0.88
N ARG A 45 2.04 -9.11 1.85
CA ARG A 45 0.85 -9.94 1.59
C ARG A 45 -0.23 -9.18 0.81
N LYS A 46 -0.39 -7.87 1.05
CA LYS A 46 -1.32 -7.03 0.27
C LYS A 46 -0.95 -7.04 -1.21
N TYR A 47 0.30 -6.75 -1.56
CA TYR A 47 0.71 -6.68 -2.96
C TYR A 47 0.72 -8.06 -3.62
N GLU A 48 1.15 -9.10 -2.91
CA GLU A 48 1.03 -10.49 -3.39
C GLU A 48 -0.42 -10.84 -3.70
N LYS A 49 -1.35 -10.53 -2.79
CA LYS A 49 -2.78 -10.78 -3.01
C LYS A 49 -3.32 -10.02 -4.21
N ILE A 50 -2.96 -8.75 -4.39
CA ILE A 50 -3.38 -7.94 -5.54
C ILE A 50 -2.86 -8.57 -6.85
N ILE A 51 -1.57 -8.92 -6.90
CA ILE A 51 -0.95 -9.54 -8.07
C ILE A 51 -1.61 -10.88 -8.37
N SER A 52 -1.82 -11.74 -7.36
CA SER A 52 -2.46 -13.04 -7.53
C SER A 52 -3.90 -12.93 -8.02
N ILE A 53 -4.69 -11.98 -7.50
CA ILE A 53 -6.05 -11.72 -7.99
C ILE A 53 -6.02 -11.24 -9.44
N MET A 54 -5.09 -10.34 -9.79
CA MET A 54 -4.96 -9.84 -11.16
C MET A 54 -4.55 -10.95 -12.14
N LEU A 55 -3.57 -11.77 -11.78
CA LEU A 55 -3.12 -12.92 -12.56
C LEU A 55 -4.23 -13.98 -12.69
N GLY A 56 -4.94 -14.28 -11.60
CA GLY A 56 -6.07 -15.20 -11.62
C GLY A 56 -7.20 -14.69 -12.51
N GLY A 57 -7.54 -13.40 -12.42
CA GLY A 57 -8.53 -12.77 -13.30
C GLY A 57 -8.09 -12.78 -14.77
N MET A 58 -6.81 -12.55 -15.04
CA MET A 58 -6.22 -12.62 -16.38
C MET A 58 -6.32 -14.05 -16.94
N LEU A 59 -5.97 -15.06 -16.14
CA LEU A 59 -6.04 -16.48 -16.53
C LEU A 59 -7.50 -16.92 -16.76
N LEU A 60 -8.43 -16.48 -15.92
CA LEU A 60 -9.86 -16.78 -16.09
C LEU A 60 -10.39 -16.14 -17.39
N MET A 61 -10.00 -14.90 -17.68
CA MET A 61 -10.28 -14.25 -18.97
C MET A 61 -9.73 -15.07 -20.16
N VAL A 62 -8.48 -15.54 -20.09
CA VAL A 62 -7.87 -16.36 -21.16
C VAL A 62 -8.64 -17.67 -21.38
N LEU A 63 -9.08 -18.33 -20.29
CA LEU A 63 -9.72 -19.65 -20.37
C LEU A 63 -11.21 -19.58 -20.73
N VAL A 64 -11.93 -18.59 -20.21
CA VAL A 64 -13.39 -18.51 -20.32
C VAL A 64 -13.82 -17.74 -21.58
N HIS A 65 -13.08 -16.70 -21.96
CA HIS A 65 -13.48 -15.84 -23.07
C HIS A 65 -13.57 -16.57 -24.42
N PRO A 66 -12.67 -17.49 -24.79
CA PRO A 66 -12.78 -18.25 -26.04
C PRO A 66 -13.95 -19.23 -26.08
N ILE A 67 -14.49 -19.61 -24.92
CA ILE A 67 -15.59 -20.59 -24.80
C ILE A 67 -16.95 -19.87 -24.84
N LEU A 68 -17.05 -18.67 -24.26
CA LEU A 68 -18.29 -17.90 -24.19
C LEU A 68 -18.54 -16.98 -25.39
N THR A 69 -17.51 -16.67 -26.18
CA THR A 69 -17.63 -15.81 -27.36
C THR A 69 -17.23 -16.60 -28.59
N ASP A 70 -18.03 -16.51 -29.67
CA ASP A 70 -17.79 -17.19 -30.96
C ASP A 70 -16.49 -16.69 -31.62
N GLY A 71 -15.35 -17.12 -31.08
CA GLY A 71 -14.02 -16.92 -31.67
C GLY A 71 -13.71 -15.47 -32.05
N PHE A 72 -13.85 -14.52 -31.12
CA PHE A 72 -13.51 -13.11 -31.35
C PHE A 72 -14.35 -12.36 -32.41
N THR A 73 -15.67 -12.59 -32.43
CA THR A 73 -16.61 -11.70 -33.14
C THR A 73 -17.23 -10.65 -32.21
N TYR A 74 -17.32 -9.41 -32.71
CA TYR A 74 -17.65 -8.17 -31.99
C TYR A 74 -19.01 -8.25 -31.23
N PRO A 75 -19.15 -7.66 -30.02
CA PRO A 75 -18.24 -6.75 -29.34
C PRO A 75 -17.11 -7.44 -28.55
N GLY A 76 -16.68 -8.64 -28.95
CA GLY A 76 -15.39 -9.25 -28.60
C GLY A 76 -14.47 -9.37 -29.81
N SER A 77 -13.52 -8.45 -30.02
CA SER A 77 -12.46 -8.62 -31.03
C SER A 77 -11.12 -8.90 -30.35
N ILE A 78 -10.20 -9.61 -31.03
CA ILE A 78 -8.81 -9.86 -30.57
C ILE A 78 -8.15 -8.56 -30.08
N ASN A 79 -8.42 -7.45 -30.78
CA ASN A 79 -7.89 -6.14 -30.42
C ASN A 79 -8.43 -5.61 -29.08
N GLY A 80 -9.70 -5.83 -28.74
CA GLY A 80 -10.25 -5.44 -27.44
C GLY A 80 -9.64 -6.26 -26.31
N TYR A 81 -9.47 -7.56 -26.54
CA TYR A 81 -8.85 -8.48 -25.60
C TYR A 81 -7.38 -8.12 -25.32
N VAL A 82 -6.57 -7.91 -26.37
CA VAL A 82 -5.15 -7.53 -26.23
C VAL A 82 -5.00 -6.21 -25.47
N LYS A 83 -5.89 -5.23 -25.70
CA LYS A 83 -5.88 -3.95 -24.97
C LYS A 83 -6.15 -4.15 -23.48
N LEU A 84 -7.16 -4.94 -23.13
CA LEU A 84 -7.49 -5.23 -21.73
C LEU A 84 -6.33 -5.97 -21.05
N MET A 85 -5.72 -6.95 -21.72
CA MET A 85 -4.53 -7.66 -21.24
C MET A 85 -3.34 -6.72 -21.03
N PHE A 86 -3.12 -5.75 -21.92
CA PHE A 86 -2.07 -4.74 -21.78
C PHE A 86 -2.27 -3.90 -20.51
N PHE A 87 -3.49 -3.42 -20.25
CA PHE A 87 -3.77 -2.66 -19.02
C PHE A 87 -3.61 -3.51 -17.76
N TYR A 88 -3.99 -4.79 -17.79
CA TYR A 88 -3.71 -5.73 -16.70
C TYR A 88 -2.21 -5.89 -16.45
N LEU A 89 -1.40 -6.04 -17.51
CA LEU A 89 0.05 -6.15 -17.40
C LEU A 89 0.67 -4.88 -16.80
N VAL A 90 0.22 -3.69 -17.21
CA VAL A 90 0.68 -2.41 -16.61
C VAL A 90 0.39 -2.38 -15.11
N LEU A 91 -0.80 -2.79 -14.68
CA LEU A 91 -1.16 -2.87 -13.25
C LEU A 91 -0.28 -3.89 -12.52
N ILE A 92 -0.09 -5.09 -13.09
CA ILE A 92 0.73 -6.16 -12.50
C ILE A 92 2.18 -5.67 -12.34
N ILE A 93 2.77 -5.07 -13.38
CA ILE A 93 4.14 -4.55 -13.33
C ILE A 93 4.27 -3.48 -12.24
N PHE A 94 3.31 -2.57 -12.12
CA PHE A 94 3.31 -1.55 -11.09
C PHE A 94 3.31 -2.14 -9.67
N TYR A 95 2.38 -3.07 -9.38
CA TYR A 95 2.32 -3.72 -8.07
C TYR A 95 3.50 -4.67 -7.81
N TRP A 96 4.04 -5.29 -8.85
CA TRP A 96 5.23 -6.12 -8.79
C TRP A 96 6.47 -5.31 -8.42
N GLN A 97 6.67 -4.14 -9.02
CA GLN A 97 7.74 -3.22 -8.63
C GLN A 97 7.63 -2.81 -7.16
N LYS A 98 6.40 -2.57 -6.67
CA LYS A 98 6.15 -2.23 -5.26
C LYS A 98 6.49 -3.39 -4.33
N LEU A 99 6.12 -4.62 -4.70
CA LEU A 99 6.50 -5.83 -3.97
C LEU A 99 8.02 -6.02 -3.94
N LYS A 100 8.69 -5.83 -5.09
CA LYS A 100 10.15 -5.90 -5.19
C LYS A 100 10.81 -4.89 -4.26
N ASN A 101 10.32 -3.65 -4.22
CA ASN A 101 10.86 -2.61 -3.34
C ASN A 101 10.71 -2.94 -1.85
N ILE A 102 9.61 -3.61 -1.44
CA ILE A 102 9.48 -4.10 -0.05
C ILE A 102 10.47 -5.23 0.22
N ASN A 103 10.58 -6.20 -0.69
CA ASN A 103 11.43 -7.38 -0.47
C ASN A 103 12.94 -7.04 -0.42
N HIS A 104 13.37 -5.93 -1.02
CA HIS A 104 14.76 -5.44 -1.00
C HIS A 104 14.95 -4.28 -0.02
N LEU A 105 13.99 -4.03 0.88
CA LEU A 105 14.08 -2.95 1.85
C LEU A 105 15.16 -3.30 2.88
N GLN A 106 16.32 -2.65 2.75
CA GLN A 106 17.38 -2.71 3.77
C GLN A 106 17.02 -1.72 4.87
N LEU A 107 16.43 -2.24 5.95
CA LEU A 107 16.08 -1.46 7.12
C LEU A 107 17.26 -1.40 8.08
N SER A 108 17.40 -0.27 8.77
CA SER A 108 18.37 -0.15 9.88
C SER A 108 18.09 -1.20 10.97
N ASP A 109 19.16 -1.63 11.64
CA ASP A 109 19.08 -2.44 12.86
C ASP A 109 18.60 -1.60 14.05
N HIS A 110 18.74 -0.27 13.98
CA HIS A 110 18.23 0.65 14.99
C HIS A 110 16.72 0.87 14.80
N LEU A 111 15.95 0.61 15.86
CA LEU A 111 14.49 0.65 15.82
C LEU A 111 13.93 2.02 15.40
N LYS A 112 14.48 3.11 15.96
CA LYS A 112 14.06 4.48 15.62
C LYS A 112 14.26 4.78 14.13
N GLU A 113 15.47 4.55 13.63
CA GLU A 113 15.81 4.75 12.23
C GLU A 113 14.96 3.88 11.29
N ARG A 114 14.69 2.63 11.69
CA ARG A 114 13.81 1.72 10.96
C ARG A 114 12.39 2.27 10.83
N MET A 115 11.82 2.78 11.93
CA MET A 115 10.47 3.37 11.91
C MET A 115 10.42 4.66 11.08
N GLU A 116 11.44 5.51 11.16
CA GLU A 116 11.56 6.72 10.32
C GLU A 116 11.66 6.37 8.83
N GLN A 117 12.50 5.38 8.48
CA GLN A 117 12.64 4.87 7.12
C GLN A 117 11.30 4.34 6.57
N LEU A 118 10.55 3.58 7.38
CA LEU A 118 9.23 3.08 7.01
C LEU A 118 8.20 4.20 6.85
N LEU A 119 8.26 5.24 7.67
CA LEU A 119 7.39 6.39 7.57
C LEU A 119 7.62 7.13 6.24
N VAL A 120 8.87 7.40 5.90
CA VAL A 120 9.25 8.02 4.61
C VAL A 120 8.81 7.13 3.45
N MET A 121 9.02 5.81 3.56
CA MET A 121 8.59 4.86 2.55
C MET A 121 7.07 4.86 2.36
N LEU A 122 6.28 4.84 3.44
CA LEU A 122 4.82 4.87 3.41
C LEU A 122 4.30 6.17 2.77
N GLN A 123 4.88 7.32 3.13
CA GLN A 123 4.50 8.61 2.54
C GLN A 123 4.80 8.67 1.03
N ARG A 124 5.98 8.18 0.62
CA ARG A 124 6.32 8.08 -0.80
C ARG A 124 5.38 7.13 -1.52
N ASN A 125 5.14 5.95 -0.94
CA ASN A 125 4.26 4.93 -1.49
C ASN A 125 2.81 5.42 -1.65
N TYR A 126 2.31 6.18 -0.68
CA TYR A 126 1.02 6.86 -0.73
C TYR A 126 0.94 7.78 -1.95
N LYS A 127 1.90 8.71 -2.09
CA LYS A 127 1.92 9.66 -3.22
C LYS A 127 2.00 8.92 -4.56
N THR A 128 2.86 7.91 -4.66
CA THR A 128 3.01 7.11 -5.88
C THR A 128 1.73 6.33 -6.23
N GLU A 129 1.05 5.70 -5.27
CA GLU A 129 -0.20 4.97 -5.55
C GLU A 129 -1.33 5.91 -6.00
N VAL A 130 -1.52 7.03 -5.31
CA VAL A 130 -2.54 8.01 -5.72
C VAL A 130 -2.25 8.57 -7.11
N THR A 131 -0.99 8.98 -7.35
CA THR A 131 -0.57 9.52 -8.65
C THR A 131 -0.75 8.48 -9.75
N PHE A 132 -0.39 7.23 -9.49
CA PHE A 132 -0.57 6.15 -10.46
C PHE A 132 -2.04 5.91 -10.78
N VAL A 133 -2.93 5.85 -9.79
CA VAL A 133 -4.37 5.66 -10.03
C VAL A 133 -4.95 6.80 -10.87
N VAL A 134 -4.59 8.04 -10.56
CA VAL A 134 -5.03 9.22 -11.32
C VAL A 134 -4.50 9.18 -12.75
N LEU A 135 -3.19 8.95 -12.94
CA LEU A 135 -2.58 8.87 -14.26
C LEU A 135 -3.13 7.71 -15.08
N PHE A 136 -3.33 6.55 -14.45
CA PHE A 136 -3.88 5.36 -15.09
C PHE A 136 -5.32 5.61 -15.55
N PHE A 137 -6.14 6.26 -14.72
CA PHE A 137 -7.50 6.65 -15.08
C PHE A 137 -7.55 7.59 -16.29
N PHE A 138 -6.79 8.67 -16.28
CA PHE A 138 -6.74 9.59 -17.42
C PHE A 138 -6.15 8.93 -18.67
N SER A 139 -5.11 8.10 -18.50
CA SER A 139 -4.52 7.35 -19.62
C SER A 139 -5.52 6.39 -20.23
N MET A 140 -6.30 5.67 -19.42
CA MET A 140 -7.39 4.79 -19.89
C MET A 140 -8.41 5.55 -20.72
N ILE A 141 -8.81 6.75 -20.28
CA ILE A 141 -9.77 7.59 -21.02
C ILE A 141 -9.16 8.09 -22.32
N ILE A 142 -7.95 8.66 -22.28
CA ILE A 142 -7.29 9.24 -23.44
C ILE A 142 -7.01 8.16 -24.48
N ILE A 143 -6.42 7.04 -24.07
CA ILE A 143 -6.10 5.92 -24.96
C ILE A 143 -7.38 5.28 -25.50
N GLY A 144 -8.38 5.08 -24.65
CA GLY A 144 -9.67 4.51 -25.04
C GLY A 144 -10.42 5.37 -26.06
N ARG A 145 -10.39 6.70 -25.92
CA ARG A 145 -11.11 7.64 -26.79
C ARG A 145 -10.32 8.03 -28.05
N PHE A 146 -9.08 8.46 -27.90
CA PHE A 146 -8.30 9.09 -28.98
C PHE A 146 -7.50 8.10 -29.82
N PHE A 147 -7.01 7.01 -29.24
CA PHE A 147 -6.23 6.02 -30.00
C PHE A 147 -7.10 4.89 -30.55
N TYR A 148 -8.22 4.58 -29.88
CA TYR A 148 -9.00 3.38 -30.15
C TYR A 148 -10.51 3.61 -30.28
N GLY A 149 -10.99 4.84 -30.10
CA GLY A 149 -12.39 5.20 -30.16
C GLY A 149 -12.66 6.25 -31.23
N ARG A 150 -13.82 6.90 -31.14
CA ARG A 150 -14.25 7.94 -32.09
C ARG A 150 -13.76 9.35 -31.71
N GLY A 151 -12.74 9.46 -30.85
CA GLY A 151 -12.26 10.73 -30.33
C GLY A 151 -13.33 11.45 -29.48
N LEU A 152 -13.73 12.64 -29.91
CA LEU A 152 -14.77 13.46 -29.27
C LEU A 152 -16.16 13.25 -29.89
N GLN A 153 -16.32 12.33 -30.84
CA GLN A 153 -17.64 11.99 -31.39
C GLN A 153 -18.44 11.14 -30.39
N ASP A 154 -19.77 11.31 -30.39
CA ASP A 154 -20.73 10.59 -29.54
C ASP A 154 -20.51 10.77 -28.03
N LEU A 155 -20.09 11.96 -27.60
CA LEU A 155 -20.01 12.30 -26.17
C LEU A 155 -21.39 12.35 -25.48
N ASP A 156 -22.42 12.55 -26.27
CA ASP A 156 -23.84 12.56 -25.92
C ASP A 156 -24.47 11.16 -25.92
N ASP A 157 -23.73 10.13 -26.34
CA ASP A 157 -24.22 8.75 -26.24
C ASP A 157 -24.52 8.39 -24.78
N THR A 158 -25.66 7.73 -24.57
CA THR A 158 -26.16 7.41 -23.22
C THR A 158 -25.18 6.50 -22.47
N GLY A 159 -24.50 5.58 -23.17
CA GLY A 159 -23.48 4.72 -22.59
C GLY A 159 -22.27 5.50 -22.06
N VAL A 160 -21.89 6.57 -22.77
CA VAL A 160 -20.80 7.48 -22.39
C VAL A 160 -21.20 8.35 -21.21
N LEU A 161 -22.40 8.94 -21.28
CA LEU A 161 -22.93 9.85 -20.25
C LEU A 161 -23.11 9.16 -18.90
N ILE A 162 -23.40 7.86 -18.88
CA ILE A 162 -23.51 7.07 -17.64
C ILE A 162 -22.15 6.48 -17.24
N GLY A 163 -21.39 5.94 -18.19
CA GLY A 163 -20.13 5.26 -17.92
C GLY A 163 -19.05 6.20 -17.35
N PHE A 164 -19.01 7.45 -17.82
CA PHE A 164 -18.02 8.41 -17.38
C PHE A 164 -18.18 8.80 -15.89
N PRO A 165 -19.35 9.26 -15.41
CA PRO A 165 -19.58 9.49 -13.99
C PRO A 165 -19.34 8.24 -13.12
N LEU A 166 -19.76 7.07 -13.58
CA LEU A 166 -19.55 5.83 -12.84
C LEU A 166 -18.05 5.51 -12.69
N SER A 167 -17.26 5.72 -13.74
CA SER A 167 -15.81 5.54 -13.71
C SER A 167 -15.11 6.54 -12.78
N ILE A 168 -15.59 7.78 -12.71
CA ILE A 168 -15.10 8.80 -11.75
C ILE A 168 -15.42 8.37 -10.32
N LEU A 169 -16.66 7.94 -10.05
CA LEU A 169 -17.08 7.47 -8.74
C LEU A 169 -16.23 6.26 -8.29
N PHE A 170 -16.00 5.31 -9.19
CA PHE A 170 -15.18 4.14 -8.91
C PHE A 170 -13.72 4.53 -8.61
N THR A 171 -13.10 5.36 -9.45
CA THR A 171 -11.75 5.88 -9.21
C THR A 171 -11.66 6.65 -7.89
N GLY A 172 -12.66 7.48 -7.61
CA GLY A 172 -12.76 8.23 -6.35
C GLY A 172 -12.85 7.32 -5.13
N ALA A 173 -13.64 6.25 -5.20
CA ALA A 173 -13.73 5.23 -4.15
C ALA A 173 -12.38 4.53 -3.95
N VAL A 174 -11.69 4.12 -5.02
CA VAL A 174 -10.35 3.51 -4.95
C VAL A 174 -9.35 4.44 -4.27
N ILE A 175 -9.30 5.72 -4.67
CA ILE A 175 -8.44 6.73 -4.06
C ILE A 175 -8.78 6.91 -2.57
N TYR A 176 -10.07 6.98 -2.22
CA TYR A 176 -10.50 7.09 -0.82
C TYR A 176 -9.97 5.92 0.03
N PHE A 177 -10.09 4.68 -0.44
CA PHE A 177 -9.58 3.50 0.28
C PHE A 177 -8.06 3.54 0.45
N ILE A 178 -7.32 3.95 -0.60
CA ILE A 178 -5.87 4.12 -0.55
C ILE A 178 -5.50 5.17 0.50
N VAL A 179 -6.10 6.36 0.43
CA VAL A 179 -5.84 7.48 1.34
C VAL A 179 -6.13 7.08 2.78
N ARG A 180 -7.31 6.50 3.05
CA ARG A 180 -7.72 6.10 4.39
C ARG A 180 -6.74 5.11 5.00
N ARG A 181 -6.32 4.11 4.23
CA ARG A 181 -5.34 3.10 4.69
C ARG A 181 -3.99 3.72 5.00
N TYR A 182 -3.41 4.49 4.08
CA TYR A 182 -2.10 5.09 4.28
C TYR A 182 -2.10 6.09 5.45
N LYS A 183 -3.16 6.91 5.58
CA LYS A 183 -3.28 7.82 6.72
C LYS A 183 -3.32 7.07 8.06
N HIS A 184 -4.03 5.95 8.13
CA HIS A 184 -4.08 5.12 9.33
C HIS A 184 -2.70 4.53 9.67
N GLN A 185 -2.03 3.90 8.69
CA GLN A 185 -0.70 3.31 8.90
C GLN A 185 0.37 4.34 9.27
N ILE A 186 0.34 5.52 8.64
CA ILE A 186 1.26 6.62 8.98
C ILE A 186 0.97 7.15 10.39
N LYS A 187 -0.30 7.24 10.78
CA LYS A 187 -0.69 7.68 12.12
C LYS A 187 -0.18 6.70 13.19
N GLU A 188 -0.44 5.40 13.01
CA GLU A 188 0.06 4.36 13.93
C GLU A 188 1.58 4.40 14.07
N LEU A 189 2.31 4.51 12.95
CA LEU A 189 3.78 4.54 12.99
C LEU A 189 4.33 5.80 13.66
N LYS A 190 3.61 6.93 13.57
CA LYS A 190 3.95 8.17 14.30
C LYS A 190 3.69 8.04 15.79
N GLU A 191 2.59 7.41 16.18
CA GLU A 191 2.27 7.13 17.59
C GLU A 191 3.34 6.21 18.19
N TYR A 192 3.78 5.19 17.46
CA TYR A 192 4.86 4.29 17.88
C TYR A 192 6.22 4.98 18.01
N LEU A 193 6.53 5.94 17.14
CA LEU A 193 7.73 6.77 17.27
C LEU A 193 7.65 7.67 18.51
N ALA A 194 6.50 8.27 18.79
CA ALA A 194 6.30 9.10 19.97
C ALA A 194 6.41 8.28 21.26
N GLU A 195 5.78 7.10 21.33
CA GLU A 195 5.90 6.17 22.46
C GLU A 195 7.35 5.77 22.72
N TYR A 196 8.14 5.57 21.65
CA TYR A 196 9.57 5.26 21.78
C TYR A 196 10.39 6.46 22.29
N GLU A 197 10.09 7.68 21.83
CA GLU A 197 10.78 8.90 22.28
C GLU A 197 10.42 9.30 23.71
N GLU A 198 9.21 9.01 24.18
CA GLU A 198 8.80 9.25 25.57
C GLU A 198 9.39 8.21 26.54
N ALA A 199 9.69 7.00 26.06
CA ALA A 199 10.27 5.91 26.85
C ALA A 199 11.81 5.88 26.86
N ALA A 200 12.46 6.57 25.91
CA ALA A 200 13.92 6.67 25.77
C ALA A 200 14.51 7.80 26.63
#